data_AF-A0A0F9XY19-F1
#
_entry.id   AF-A0A0F9XY19-F1
#
_cell.length_a   1.000
_cell.length_b   1.000
_cell.length_c   1.000
_cell.angle_alpha   90.00
_cell.angle_beta   90.00
_cell.angle_gamma   90.00
#
_symmetry.space_group_name_H-M   'P 1'
#
loop_
_entity.id
_entity.type
_entity.pdbx_description
1 polymer ?
#
loop_
_entity_poly.entity_id
_entity_poly.type
_entity_poly.pdbx_seq_one_letter_code
_entity_poly.pdbx_strand_id
1 'polypeptide(L)'
;MSEVTPSHYGSAAYQAGDIPLMPAPQRKRERVGEELLPFGDYAGIDPYQQLCEDSEFVQHQDSLDKAFYKTNDWWWDHQRIRFLESKMGVTALLLLLPYVCAVALLAFVVYIGIELTFFLDPVIGGWAILAGMIFFVLGVTFIFVVMPYVSRFTMSGAIWLVTPLHKYFSHQGQRYMESRQSELNRQTGLASFAQGKKTPPLVAPFIEFDGYVERVVQRGGIFYRLMFVHRYTGKQFSQTSLSTIVDHKHEVHALWDMLQRYMDVSQPMPDVPRLEPFRHLDPTTAEHDQKTGREPRYWRDLDLEEWKKGDGAAHLKAQMEYPWSRQRCQLTPQLGKVEMATYRERQQAAEA
;
A
#
# COMPACT_ATOMS: atom_id res chain seq x y z
N MET A 1 -9.80 -42.36 -19.49
CA MET A 1 -10.70 -41.58 -18.62
C MET A 1 -9.79 -40.70 -17.79
N SER A 2 -9.60 -39.46 -18.22
CA SER A 2 -8.72 -38.50 -17.56
C SER A 2 -9.40 -38.10 -16.25
N GLU A 3 -8.76 -38.38 -15.12
CA GLU A 3 -9.19 -37.87 -13.83
C GLU A 3 -9.27 -36.34 -13.92
N VAL A 4 -10.48 -35.81 -13.80
CA VAL A 4 -10.69 -34.37 -13.63
C VAL A 4 -10.30 -34.07 -12.19
N THR A 5 -9.02 -33.76 -11.99
CA THR A 5 -8.57 -33.12 -10.76
C THR A 5 -9.37 -31.83 -10.61
N PRO A 6 -10.09 -31.59 -9.50
CA PRO A 6 -10.78 -30.33 -9.30
C PRO A 6 -9.74 -29.21 -9.42
N SER A 7 -9.94 -28.32 -10.39
CA SER A 7 -9.07 -27.15 -10.57
C SER A 7 -9.12 -26.33 -9.29
N HIS A 8 -8.00 -26.25 -8.57
CA HIS A 8 -7.85 -25.44 -7.36
C HIS A 8 -8.04 -23.93 -7.65
N TYR A 9 -7.95 -23.55 -8.92
CA TYR A 9 -8.15 -22.19 -9.42
C TYR A 9 -9.46 -22.10 -10.21
N GLY A 10 -10.07 -20.91 -10.24
CA GLY A 10 -11.23 -20.63 -11.06
C GLY A 10 -10.90 -20.74 -12.55
N SER A 11 -11.92 -21.02 -13.38
CA SER A 11 -11.83 -21.05 -14.85
C SER A 11 -11.34 -19.72 -15.45
N ALA A 12 -11.61 -18.60 -14.78
CA ALA A 12 -11.20 -17.25 -15.17
C ALA A 12 -9.85 -16.80 -14.55
N ALA A 13 -9.15 -17.69 -13.84
CA ALA A 13 -7.85 -17.37 -13.26
C ALA A 13 -6.84 -16.97 -14.34
N TYR A 14 -6.01 -15.97 -14.03
CA TYR A 14 -5.09 -15.41 -15.00
C TYR A 14 -3.92 -16.36 -15.28
N GLN A 15 -3.59 -16.52 -16.57
CA GLN A 15 -2.41 -17.25 -17.05
C GLN A 15 -1.79 -16.49 -18.21
N ALA A 16 -0.48 -16.21 -18.17
CA ALA A 16 0.19 -15.50 -19.26
C ALA A 16 0.15 -16.27 -20.58
N GLY A 17 0.25 -17.60 -20.52
CA GLY A 17 0.26 -18.47 -21.70
C GLY A 17 -1.08 -18.56 -22.44
N ASP A 18 -2.19 -18.17 -21.80
CA ASP A 18 -3.55 -18.30 -22.33
C ASP A 18 -4.36 -17.00 -22.16
N ILE A 19 -3.80 -15.88 -22.64
CA ILE A 19 -4.51 -14.60 -22.63
C ILE A 19 -5.67 -14.64 -23.66
N PRO A 20 -6.93 -14.43 -23.23
CA PRO A 20 -8.07 -14.49 -24.13
C PRO A 20 -8.05 -13.35 -25.14
N LEU A 21 -8.74 -13.58 -26.26
CA LEU A 21 -8.99 -12.54 -27.25
C LEU A 21 -9.86 -11.43 -26.64
N MET A 22 -9.42 -10.18 -26.78
CA MET A 22 -10.04 -9.05 -26.09
C MET A 22 -10.53 -7.97 -27.05
N PRO A 23 -11.55 -7.19 -26.64
CA PRO A 23 -12.01 -6.05 -27.40
C PRO A 23 -11.00 -4.91 -27.41
N ALA A 24 -11.09 -4.09 -28.45
CA ALA A 24 -10.27 -2.91 -28.60
C ALA A 24 -10.47 -1.96 -27.41
N PRO A 25 -9.42 -1.29 -26.93
CA PRO A 25 -9.55 -0.32 -25.85
C PRO A 25 -10.40 0.87 -26.32
N GLN A 26 -11.17 1.47 -25.41
CA GLN A 26 -11.99 2.66 -25.75
C GLN A 26 -11.13 3.90 -26.02
N ARG A 27 -9.95 3.98 -25.41
CA ARG A 27 -8.99 5.07 -25.56
C ARG A 27 -7.63 4.49 -25.93
N LYS A 28 -6.75 5.32 -26.49
CA LYS A 28 -5.35 4.93 -26.72
C LYS A 28 -4.71 4.56 -25.38
N ARG A 29 -3.98 3.43 -25.37
CA ARG A 29 -3.25 2.96 -24.18
C ARG A 29 -1.99 3.76 -23.93
N GLU A 30 -1.37 4.32 -24.98
CA GLU A 30 -0.24 5.23 -24.83
C GLU A 30 -0.72 6.56 -24.26
N ARG A 31 -0.14 6.97 -23.13
CA ARG A 31 -0.50 8.19 -22.40
C ARG A 31 0.73 9.09 -22.29
N VAL A 32 0.54 10.39 -22.46
CA VAL A 32 1.64 11.35 -22.42
C VAL A 32 2.15 11.46 -20.99
N GLY A 33 3.45 11.21 -20.77
CA GLY A 33 4.09 11.33 -19.46
C GLY A 33 3.99 10.09 -18.56
N GLU A 34 3.39 9.00 -19.06
CA GLU A 34 3.22 7.73 -18.36
C GLU A 34 3.80 6.60 -19.21
N GLU A 35 4.54 5.68 -18.60
CA GLU A 35 5.13 4.52 -19.28
C GLU A 35 4.19 3.31 -19.12
N LEU A 36 3.68 2.76 -20.23
CA LEU A 36 2.83 1.57 -20.21
C LEU A 36 3.66 0.33 -19.87
N LEU A 37 3.20 -0.47 -18.91
CA LEU A 37 3.87 -1.69 -18.48
C LEU A 37 3.38 -2.91 -19.27
N PRO A 38 4.28 -3.84 -19.64
CA PRO A 38 3.95 -5.01 -20.44
C PRO A 38 3.27 -6.11 -19.60
N PHE A 39 2.50 -6.97 -20.27
CA PHE A 39 1.85 -8.13 -19.67
C PHE A 39 2.52 -9.45 -20.08
N GLY A 40 2.68 -10.36 -19.13
CA GLY A 40 3.00 -11.78 -19.36
C GLY A 40 4.45 -12.14 -19.69
N ASP A 41 5.33 -11.15 -19.88
CA ASP A 41 6.78 -11.39 -20.07
C ASP A 41 7.51 -11.08 -18.77
N TYR A 42 7.78 -12.12 -17.98
CA TYR A 42 8.24 -11.98 -16.60
C TYR A 42 9.76 -11.85 -16.50
N ALA A 43 10.21 -10.88 -15.71
CA ALA A 43 11.61 -10.76 -15.32
C ALA A 43 11.97 -11.75 -14.20
N GLY A 44 11.01 -12.10 -13.35
CA GLY A 44 11.26 -12.90 -12.15
C GLY A 44 12.00 -12.12 -11.06
N ILE A 45 11.87 -10.78 -11.07
CA ILE A 45 12.57 -9.88 -10.15
C ILE A 45 11.54 -9.19 -9.26
N ASP A 46 11.69 -9.35 -7.94
CA ASP A 46 10.85 -8.71 -6.93
C ASP A 46 11.37 -7.29 -6.59
N PRO A 47 10.49 -6.35 -6.19
CA PRO A 47 10.86 -4.97 -5.87
C PRO A 47 11.78 -4.89 -4.63
N TYR A 48 13.05 -4.48 -4.81
CA TYR A 48 14.07 -4.47 -3.76
C TYR A 48 13.71 -3.62 -2.53
N GLN A 49 13.24 -2.39 -2.75
CA GLN A 49 12.92 -1.48 -1.65
C GLN A 49 11.76 -2.05 -0.83
N GLN A 50 10.71 -2.50 -1.51
CA GLN A 50 9.59 -3.15 -0.83
C GLN A 50 10.02 -4.43 -0.11
N LEU A 51 10.91 -5.22 -0.69
CA LEU A 51 11.42 -6.45 -0.10
C LEU A 51 12.15 -6.18 1.23
N CYS A 52 12.95 -5.12 1.29
CA CYS A 52 13.60 -4.67 2.52
C CYS A 52 12.57 -4.20 3.56
N GLU A 53 11.67 -3.29 3.18
CA GLU A 53 10.64 -2.74 4.08
C GLU A 53 9.72 -3.83 4.66
N ASP A 54 9.31 -4.79 3.81
CA ASP A 54 8.45 -5.90 4.19
C ASP A 54 9.19 -6.92 5.09
N SER A 55 10.49 -7.12 4.86
CA SER A 55 11.32 -7.98 5.72
C SER A 55 11.43 -7.40 7.13
N GLU A 56 11.77 -6.11 7.25
CA GLU A 56 11.85 -5.42 8.55
C GLU A 56 10.51 -5.47 9.28
N PHE A 57 9.41 -5.22 8.57
CA PHE A 57 8.07 -5.28 9.12
C PHE A 57 7.69 -6.68 9.62
N VAL A 58 7.92 -7.72 8.81
CA VAL A 58 7.58 -9.11 9.15
C VAL A 58 8.44 -9.63 10.30
N GLN A 59 9.75 -9.36 10.29
CA GLN A 59 10.64 -9.76 11.39
C GLN A 59 10.27 -9.07 12.70
N HIS A 60 9.92 -7.77 12.64
CA HIS A 60 9.42 -7.05 13.81
C HIS A 60 8.13 -7.68 14.35
N GLN A 61 7.16 -7.99 13.47
CA GLN A 61 5.92 -8.64 13.89
C GLN A 61 6.13 -10.05 14.44
N ASP A 62 6.97 -10.88 13.82
CA ASP A 62 7.30 -12.24 14.29
C ASP A 62 8.00 -12.23 15.65
N SER A 63 8.70 -11.14 16.00
CA SER A 63 9.29 -10.95 17.33
C SER A 63 8.25 -10.67 18.42
N LEU A 64 7.12 -10.04 18.05
CA LEU A 64 6.03 -9.70 18.97
C LEU A 64 5.03 -10.85 19.11
N ASP A 65 4.62 -11.45 17.99
CA ASP A 65 3.68 -12.56 17.94
C ASP A 65 4.00 -13.50 16.77
N LYS A 66 4.27 -14.77 17.06
CA LYS A 66 4.56 -15.80 16.04
C LYS A 66 3.35 -16.14 15.15
N ALA A 67 2.15 -15.75 15.56
CA ALA A 67 0.90 -15.96 14.82
C ALA A 67 0.36 -14.67 14.18
N PHE A 68 1.17 -13.62 14.03
CA PHE A 68 0.76 -12.30 13.52
C PHE A 68 -0.05 -12.38 12.21
N TYR A 69 0.32 -13.27 11.29
CA TYR A 69 -0.31 -13.44 9.98
C TYR A 69 -1.69 -14.13 10.02
N LYS A 70 -2.12 -14.64 11.17
CA LYS A 70 -3.48 -15.19 11.38
C LYS A 70 -4.49 -14.12 11.83
N THR A 71 -4.01 -12.93 12.15
CA THR A 71 -4.87 -11.81 12.55
C THR A 71 -5.64 -11.25 11.35
N ASN A 72 -6.81 -10.66 11.61
CA ASN A 72 -7.62 -10.02 10.55
C ASN A 72 -6.94 -8.79 9.91
N ASP A 73 -5.86 -8.30 10.53
CA ASP A 73 -5.10 -7.14 10.05
C ASP A 73 -4.07 -7.53 8.97
N TRP A 74 -3.87 -8.83 8.73
CA TRP A 74 -3.00 -9.32 7.68
C TRP A 74 -3.72 -9.34 6.33
N TRP A 75 -3.16 -8.62 5.33
CA TRP A 75 -3.88 -8.34 4.08
C TRP A 75 -3.41 -9.13 2.87
N TRP A 76 -2.33 -9.92 2.99
CA TRP A 76 -1.74 -10.65 1.87
C TRP A 76 -1.76 -12.14 2.17
N ASP A 77 -2.50 -12.92 1.41
CA ASP A 77 -2.53 -14.37 1.55
C ASP A 77 -2.29 -15.04 0.19
N HIS A 78 -2.40 -16.37 0.13
CA HIS A 78 -2.20 -17.14 -1.11
C HIS A 78 -3.34 -16.98 -2.13
N GLN A 79 -4.48 -16.43 -1.73
CA GLN A 79 -5.68 -16.28 -2.55
C GLN A 79 -5.83 -14.85 -3.03
N ARG A 80 -5.53 -13.87 -2.17
CA ARG A 80 -5.77 -12.46 -2.41
C ARG A 80 -4.73 -11.54 -1.76
N ILE A 81 -4.44 -10.45 -2.47
CA ILE A 81 -3.74 -9.28 -1.94
C ILE A 81 -4.75 -8.16 -1.75
N ARG A 82 -4.92 -7.70 -0.51
CA ARG A 82 -5.77 -6.57 -0.16
C ARG A 82 -4.92 -5.33 0.10
N PHE A 83 -5.43 -4.18 -0.29
CA PHE A 83 -4.77 -2.89 -0.09
C PHE A 83 -5.81 -1.76 -0.04
N LEU A 84 -5.43 -0.63 0.53
CA LEU A 84 -6.33 0.51 0.70
C LEU A 84 -6.06 1.61 -0.32
N GLU A 85 -7.11 2.32 -0.71
CA GLU A 85 -6.98 3.63 -1.36
C GLU A 85 -6.46 4.65 -0.33
N SER A 86 -5.17 5.01 -0.47
CA SER A 86 -4.49 5.97 0.40
C SER A 86 -5.00 7.38 0.12
N LYS A 87 -5.88 7.89 0.98
CA LYS A 87 -6.04 9.35 1.13
C LYS A 87 -5.52 9.78 2.49
N MET A 88 -4.51 10.63 2.43
CA MET A 88 -3.70 11.26 3.48
C MET A 88 -4.49 11.98 4.60
N GLY A 89 -5.83 11.89 4.62
CA GLY A 89 -6.69 12.69 5.49
C GLY A 89 -6.71 12.25 6.96
N VAL A 90 -6.46 10.96 7.27
CA VAL A 90 -6.58 10.47 8.66
C VAL A 90 -5.30 10.74 9.45
N THR A 91 -4.13 10.55 8.85
CA THR A 91 -2.84 10.83 9.49
C THR A 91 -2.65 12.34 9.75
N ALA A 92 -3.11 13.19 8.82
CA ALA A 92 -3.09 14.64 9.03
C ALA A 92 -3.98 15.07 10.22
N LEU A 93 -5.14 14.45 10.40
CA LEU A 93 -6.04 14.76 11.52
C LEU A 93 -5.41 14.39 12.88
N LEU A 94 -4.72 13.25 12.97
CA LEU A 94 -4.04 12.81 14.18
C LEU A 94 -2.84 13.70 14.54
N LEU A 95 -2.12 14.24 13.53
CA LEU A 95 -1.02 15.19 13.72
C LEU A 95 -1.51 16.61 14.09
N LEU A 96 -2.72 16.99 13.67
CA LEU A 96 -3.30 18.29 13.99
C LEU A 96 -3.71 18.43 15.46
N LEU A 97 -4.14 17.34 16.10
CA LEU A 97 -4.62 17.37 17.48
C LEU A 97 -3.58 17.88 18.49
N PRO A 98 -2.34 17.33 18.57
CA PRO A 98 -1.32 17.85 19.49
C PRO A 98 -0.89 19.29 19.15
N TYR A 99 -0.92 19.66 17.86
CA TYR A 99 -0.60 21.00 17.41
C TYR A 99 -1.64 22.03 17.88
N VAL A 100 -2.93 21.73 17.75
CA VAL A 100 -4.02 22.59 18.24
C VAL A 100 -3.94 22.78 19.76
N CYS A 101 -3.62 21.71 20.51
CA CYS A 101 -3.40 21.81 21.95
C CYS A 101 -2.21 22.72 22.30
N ALA A 102 -1.09 22.63 21.57
CA ALA A 102 0.07 23.50 21.78
C ALA A 102 -0.25 24.97 21.52
N VAL A 103 -0.98 25.25 20.43
CA VAL A 103 -1.41 26.61 20.07
C VAL A 103 -2.37 27.18 21.14
N ALA A 104 -3.31 26.38 21.64
CA ALA A 104 -4.23 26.80 22.69
C ALA A 104 -3.51 27.12 24.01
N LEU A 105 -2.53 26.30 24.41
CA LEU A 105 -1.71 26.56 25.60
C LEU A 105 -0.87 27.83 25.46
N LEU A 106 -0.29 28.07 24.28
CA LEU A 106 0.47 29.29 24.00
C LEU A 106 -0.43 30.53 24.07
N ALA A 107 -1.63 30.47 23.48
CA ALA A 107 -2.60 31.56 23.55
C ALA A 107 -3.02 31.84 25.02
N PHE A 108 -3.16 30.79 25.84
CA PHE A 108 -3.45 30.94 27.26
C PHE A 108 -2.31 31.62 28.02
N VAL A 109 -1.05 31.25 27.78
CA VAL A 109 0.12 31.92 28.41
C VAL A 109 0.20 33.39 28.03
N VAL A 110 -0.06 33.71 26.75
CA VAL A 110 -0.10 35.11 26.28
C VAL A 110 -1.21 35.88 26.99
N TYR A 111 -2.41 35.31 27.06
CA TYR A 111 -3.56 35.94 27.72
C TYR A 111 -3.27 36.23 29.21
N ILE A 112 -2.78 35.23 29.95
CA ILE A 112 -2.42 35.40 31.37
C ILE A 112 -1.28 36.40 31.54
N GLY A 113 -0.28 36.42 30.65
CA GLY A 113 0.80 37.41 30.70
C GLY A 113 0.31 38.84 30.50
N ILE A 114 -0.67 39.05 29.62
CA ILE A 114 -1.31 40.36 29.40
C ILE A 114 -2.11 40.78 30.64
N GLU A 115 -2.97 39.90 31.16
CA GLU A 115 -3.76 40.18 32.36
C GLU A 115 -2.87 40.45 33.58
N LEU A 116 -1.79 39.70 33.74
CA LEU A 116 -0.80 39.91 34.80
C LEU A 116 -0.13 41.29 34.68
N THR A 117 0.15 41.74 33.45
CA THR A 117 0.72 43.06 33.21
C THR A 117 -0.26 44.16 33.62
N PHE A 118 -1.53 44.07 33.21
CA PHE A 118 -2.56 45.03 33.59
C PHE A 118 -2.84 45.05 35.10
N PHE A 119 -2.79 43.89 35.76
CA PHE A 119 -2.98 43.79 37.20
C PHE A 119 -1.84 44.41 38.00
N LEU A 120 -0.59 44.28 37.52
CA LEU A 120 0.60 44.77 38.21
C LEU A 120 0.91 46.25 37.91
N ASP A 121 0.46 46.78 36.78
CA ASP A 121 0.65 48.19 36.38
C ASP A 121 0.29 49.21 37.48
N PRO A 122 -0.87 49.12 38.18
CA PRO A 122 -1.20 50.06 39.25
C PRO A 122 -0.32 49.93 40.51
N VAL A 123 0.44 48.84 40.67
CA VAL A 123 1.25 48.56 41.87
C VAL A 123 2.72 48.92 41.66
N ILE A 124 3.27 48.56 40.50
CA ILE A 124 4.71 48.68 40.20
C ILE A 124 5.01 49.51 38.95
N GLY A 125 3.99 50.09 38.31
CA GLY A 125 4.14 50.94 37.12
C GLY A 125 4.81 50.23 35.96
N GLY A 126 5.69 50.92 35.23
CA GLY A 126 6.35 50.41 34.03
C GLY A 126 7.15 49.10 34.20
N TRP A 127 7.47 48.69 35.43
CA TRP A 127 8.08 47.38 35.71
C TRP A 127 7.11 46.20 35.48
N ALA A 128 5.80 46.44 35.42
CA ALA A 128 4.79 45.43 35.10
C ALA A 128 5.01 44.81 33.72
N ILE A 129 5.46 45.60 32.73
CA ILE A 129 5.78 45.13 31.38
C ILE A 129 6.94 44.13 31.43
N LEU A 130 7.98 44.42 32.22
CA LEU A 130 9.13 43.53 32.38
C LEU A 130 8.72 42.22 33.07
N ALA A 131 7.87 42.31 34.10
CA ALA A 131 7.34 41.13 34.80
C ALA A 131 6.48 40.25 33.86
N GLY A 132 5.64 40.85 33.03
CA GLY A 132 4.86 40.16 32.00
C GLY A 132 5.75 39.48 30.94
N MET A 133 6.82 40.15 30.49
CA MET A 133 7.78 39.53 29.56
C MET A 133 8.54 38.36 30.19
N ILE A 134 8.95 38.47 31.44
CA ILE A 134 9.61 37.38 32.17
C ILE A 134 8.64 36.20 32.32
N PHE A 135 7.38 36.46 32.68
CA PHE A 135 6.34 35.42 32.75
C PHE A 135 6.11 34.75 31.40
N PHE A 136 6.08 35.52 30.31
CA PHE A 136 5.95 34.97 28.97
C PHE A 136 7.12 34.05 28.60
N VAL A 137 8.37 34.48 28.84
CA VAL A 137 9.57 33.67 28.56
C VAL A 137 9.59 32.40 29.42
N LEU A 138 9.23 32.49 30.70
CA LEU A 138 9.13 31.35 31.60
C LEU A 138 7.99 30.41 31.21
N GLY A 139 6.84 30.94 30.79
CA GLY A 139 5.69 30.17 30.33
C GLY A 139 5.98 29.42 29.04
N VAL A 140 6.65 30.05 28.08
CA VAL A 140 7.07 29.40 26.83
C VAL A 140 8.10 28.30 27.10
N THR A 141 9.11 28.57 27.93
CA THR A 141 10.12 27.55 28.29
C THR A 141 9.50 26.38 29.06
N PHE A 142 8.56 26.65 29.97
CA PHE A 142 7.78 25.62 30.65
C PHE A 142 6.98 24.76 29.67
N ILE A 143 6.30 25.37 28.68
CA ILE A 143 5.58 24.62 27.63
C ILE A 143 6.54 23.70 26.88
N PHE A 144 7.73 24.16 26.46
CA PHE A 144 8.69 23.30 25.75
C PHE A 144 9.20 22.12 26.57
N VAL A 145 9.43 22.31 27.87
CA VAL A 145 9.90 21.25 28.77
C VAL A 145 8.79 20.26 29.12
N VAL A 146 7.56 20.75 29.29
CA VAL A 146 6.43 19.96 29.77
C VAL A 146 5.64 19.31 28.63
N MET A 147 5.69 19.85 27.41
CA MET A 147 4.96 19.30 26.25
C MET A 147 5.25 17.80 26.00
N PRO A 148 6.51 17.31 26.04
CA PRO A 148 6.79 15.89 25.82
C PRO A 148 6.13 14.98 26.86
N TYR A 149 5.93 15.47 28.08
CA TYR A 149 5.30 14.72 29.17
C TYR A 149 3.78 14.82 29.11
N VAL A 150 3.25 16.01 28.81
CA VAL A 150 1.80 16.23 28.62
C VAL A 150 1.30 15.52 27.38
N SER A 151 2.06 15.45 26.28
CA SER A 151 1.67 14.71 25.08
C SER A 151 1.49 13.22 25.36
N ARG A 152 2.34 12.62 26.20
CA ARG A 152 2.19 11.23 26.66
C ARG A 152 0.94 11.04 27.54
N PHE A 153 0.61 12.02 28.38
CA PHE A 153 -0.58 12.00 29.22
C PHE A 153 -1.88 12.30 28.44
N THR A 154 -1.87 13.23 27.48
CA THR A 154 -3.03 13.53 26.65
C THR A 154 -3.34 12.39 25.69
N MET A 155 -2.34 11.68 25.18
CA MET A 155 -2.56 10.46 24.41
C MET A 155 -3.23 9.38 25.26
N SER A 156 -2.80 9.17 26.50
CA SER A 156 -3.43 8.18 27.41
C SER A 156 -4.82 8.61 27.91
N GLY A 157 -5.01 9.88 28.24
CA GLY A 157 -6.32 10.44 28.62
C GLY A 157 -7.31 10.47 27.45
N ALA A 158 -6.85 10.77 26.23
CA ALA A 158 -7.67 10.69 25.02
C ALA A 158 -8.08 9.24 24.73
N ILE A 159 -7.19 8.27 24.89
CA ILE A 159 -7.54 6.84 24.76
C ILE A 159 -8.65 6.48 25.75
N TRP A 160 -8.54 6.88 27.02
CA TRP A 160 -9.57 6.63 28.03
C TRP A 160 -10.93 7.29 27.69
N LEU A 161 -10.91 8.53 27.20
CA LEU A 161 -12.12 9.28 26.83
C LEU A 161 -12.78 8.75 25.55
N VAL A 162 -11.99 8.19 24.64
CA VAL A 162 -12.47 7.54 23.41
C VAL A 162 -12.88 6.09 23.65
N THR A 163 -12.45 5.45 24.75
CA THR A 163 -12.78 4.06 25.10
C THR A 163 -14.29 3.75 25.06
N PRO A 164 -15.21 4.56 25.64
CA PRO A 164 -16.66 4.28 25.54
C PRO A 164 -17.21 4.44 24.12
N LEU A 165 -16.59 5.28 23.30
CA LEU A 165 -16.95 5.50 21.89
C LEU A 165 -16.16 4.60 20.93
N HIS A 166 -15.25 3.77 21.45
CA HIS A 166 -14.33 2.96 20.64
C HIS A 166 -15.11 2.06 19.69
N LYS A 167 -16.21 1.43 20.13
CA LYS A 167 -17.06 0.60 19.26
C LYS A 167 -17.68 1.38 18.10
N TYR A 168 -18.07 2.63 18.35
CA TYR A 168 -18.65 3.49 17.32
C TYR A 168 -17.57 3.92 16.32
N PHE A 169 -16.42 4.39 16.82
CA PHE A 169 -15.30 4.78 15.96
C PHE A 169 -14.67 3.59 15.23
N SER A 170 -14.59 2.41 15.84
CA SER A 170 -14.09 1.19 15.21
C SER A 170 -15.05 0.73 14.11
N HIS A 171 -16.37 0.76 14.34
CA HIS A 171 -17.34 0.42 13.32
C HIS A 171 -17.34 1.42 12.15
N GLN A 172 -17.23 2.72 12.44
CA GLN A 172 -17.13 3.76 11.41
C GLN A 172 -15.80 3.70 10.65
N GLY A 173 -14.70 3.39 11.35
CA GLY A 173 -13.38 3.15 10.77
C GLY A 173 -13.37 1.91 9.89
N GLN A 174 -13.96 0.82 10.35
CA GLN A 174 -14.10 -0.42 9.59
C GLN A 174 -14.94 -0.20 8.32
N ARG A 175 -16.12 0.42 8.41
CA ARG A 175 -16.92 0.78 7.23
C ARG A 175 -16.17 1.71 6.27
N TYR A 176 -15.36 2.63 6.81
CA TYR A 176 -14.51 3.51 6.01
C TYR A 176 -13.43 2.72 5.26
N MET A 177 -12.77 1.76 5.93
CA MET A 177 -11.75 0.90 5.34
C MET A 177 -12.35 -0.06 4.31
N GLU A 178 -13.46 -0.72 4.63
CA GLU A 178 -14.20 -1.61 3.71
C GLU A 178 -14.58 -0.88 2.41
N SER A 179 -15.06 0.37 2.51
CA SER A 179 -15.40 1.17 1.32
C SER A 179 -14.20 1.58 0.44
N ARG A 180 -12.97 1.39 0.95
CA ARG A 180 -11.70 1.76 0.32
C ARG A 180 -10.78 0.58 0.08
N GLN A 181 -11.26 -0.62 0.39
CA GLN A 181 -10.52 -1.84 0.19
C GLN A 181 -10.54 -2.19 -1.29
N SER A 182 -9.35 -2.41 -1.82
CA SER A 182 -9.11 -2.99 -3.13
C SER A 182 -8.50 -4.37 -2.94
N GLU A 183 -8.75 -5.27 -3.88
CA GLU A 183 -8.35 -6.68 -3.80
C GLU A 183 -7.86 -7.16 -5.17
N LEU A 184 -6.75 -7.89 -5.18
CA LEU A 184 -6.29 -8.69 -6.30
C LEU A 184 -6.45 -10.16 -5.92
N ASN A 185 -7.30 -10.90 -6.62
CA ASN A 185 -7.63 -12.28 -6.29
C ASN A 185 -7.03 -13.25 -7.30
N ARG A 186 -6.00 -13.99 -6.87
CA ARG A 186 -5.28 -15.00 -7.65
C ARG A 186 -6.19 -16.17 -8.04
N GLN A 187 -7.09 -16.60 -7.15
CA GLN A 187 -7.97 -17.76 -7.40
C GLN A 187 -9.00 -17.47 -8.49
N THR A 188 -9.60 -16.28 -8.49
CA THR A 188 -10.65 -15.92 -9.46
C THR A 188 -10.10 -15.21 -10.68
N GLY A 189 -8.89 -14.64 -10.62
CA GLY A 189 -8.35 -13.78 -11.67
C GLY A 189 -8.94 -12.36 -11.69
N LEU A 190 -9.77 -12.01 -10.69
CA LEU A 190 -10.44 -10.72 -10.61
C LEU A 190 -9.62 -9.70 -9.83
N ALA A 191 -9.74 -8.45 -10.23
CA ALA A 191 -9.21 -7.28 -9.55
C ALA A 191 -10.36 -6.32 -9.19
N SER A 192 -10.39 -5.92 -7.93
CA SER A 192 -11.38 -5.02 -7.34
C SER A 192 -10.69 -3.75 -6.88
N PHE A 193 -11.06 -2.61 -7.43
CA PHE A 193 -10.50 -1.31 -7.04
C PHE A 193 -11.56 -0.39 -6.45
N ALA A 194 -11.31 0.13 -5.26
CA ALA A 194 -12.22 1.05 -4.61
C ALA A 194 -12.31 2.39 -5.35
N GLN A 195 -13.52 2.95 -5.44
CA GLN A 195 -13.81 4.21 -6.14
C GLN A 195 -14.23 5.35 -5.19
N GLY A 196 -14.07 5.15 -3.89
CA GLY A 196 -14.46 6.08 -2.83
C GLY A 196 -15.75 5.69 -2.10
N LYS A 197 -16.12 6.51 -1.09
CA LYS A 197 -17.07 6.14 -0.02
C LYS A 197 -18.48 5.71 -0.47
N LYS A 198 -18.97 6.16 -1.63
CA LYS A 198 -20.38 6.01 -2.05
C LYS A 198 -20.56 5.15 -3.30
N THR A 199 -19.46 4.76 -3.94
CA THR A 199 -19.49 4.05 -5.21
C THR A 199 -18.98 2.64 -4.97
N PRO A 200 -19.68 1.58 -5.45
CA PRO A 200 -19.17 0.23 -5.32
C PRO A 200 -17.78 0.11 -5.98
N PRO A 201 -16.92 -0.80 -5.49
CA PRO A 201 -15.63 -1.03 -6.10
C PRO A 201 -15.78 -1.47 -7.56
N LEU A 202 -14.82 -1.10 -8.39
CA LEU A 202 -14.74 -1.56 -9.76
C LEU A 202 -14.16 -2.97 -9.76
N VAL A 203 -15.00 -3.98 -9.96
CA VAL A 203 -14.58 -5.38 -10.12
C VAL A 203 -14.51 -5.69 -11.61
N ALA A 204 -13.35 -6.14 -12.07
CA ALA A 204 -13.13 -6.63 -13.43
C ALA A 204 -11.96 -7.63 -13.44
N PRO A 205 -11.82 -8.46 -14.49
CA PRO A 205 -10.65 -9.31 -14.67
C PRO A 205 -9.34 -8.52 -14.60
N PHE A 206 -8.32 -9.08 -13.98
CA PHE A 206 -7.01 -8.42 -13.81
C PHE A 206 -6.41 -7.96 -15.14
N ILE A 207 -6.59 -8.73 -16.21
CA ILE A 207 -6.14 -8.42 -17.57
C ILE A 207 -6.80 -7.17 -18.18
N GLU A 208 -7.89 -6.65 -17.60
CA GLU A 208 -8.53 -5.40 -18.03
C GLU A 208 -7.86 -4.16 -17.42
N PHE A 209 -7.01 -4.32 -16.42
CA PHE A 209 -6.29 -3.23 -15.77
C PHE A 209 -4.88 -3.10 -16.36
N ASP A 210 -4.63 -2.01 -17.07
CA ASP A 210 -3.31 -1.67 -17.58
C ASP A 210 -2.47 -1.01 -16.46
N GLY A 211 -1.25 -1.51 -16.24
CA GLY A 211 -0.26 -0.92 -15.34
C GLY A 211 0.54 0.18 -16.04
N TYR A 212 0.78 1.29 -15.33
CA TYR A 212 1.57 2.42 -15.81
C TYR A 212 2.58 2.88 -14.76
N VAL A 213 3.74 3.32 -15.20
CA VAL A 213 4.65 4.13 -14.37
C VAL A 213 4.17 5.58 -14.43
N GLU A 214 3.66 6.08 -13.31
CA GLU A 214 3.29 7.49 -13.15
C GLU A 214 4.45 8.26 -12.55
N ARG A 215 4.81 9.38 -13.18
CA ARG A 215 5.82 10.31 -12.66
C ARG A 215 5.19 11.30 -11.69
N VAL A 216 5.64 11.29 -10.43
CA VAL A 216 5.20 12.19 -9.37
C VAL A 216 6.29 13.23 -9.11
N VAL A 217 6.02 14.49 -9.41
CA VAL A 217 6.94 15.61 -9.13
C VAL A 217 6.64 16.15 -7.73
N GLN A 218 7.62 16.07 -6.83
CA GLN A 218 7.54 16.66 -5.49
C GLN A 218 8.66 17.70 -5.31
N ARG A 219 8.57 18.54 -4.25
CA ARG A 219 9.52 19.65 -4.00
C ARG A 219 11.00 19.23 -3.86
N GLY A 220 11.29 17.93 -3.75
CA GLY A 220 12.63 17.37 -3.62
C GLY A 220 13.10 16.50 -4.79
N GLY A 221 12.31 16.30 -5.85
CA GLY A 221 12.73 15.45 -6.97
C GLY A 221 11.60 14.84 -7.79
N ILE A 222 12.00 13.94 -8.66
CA ILE A 222 11.11 13.13 -9.50
C ILE A 222 11.02 11.76 -8.86
N PHE A 223 9.79 11.35 -8.58
CA PHE A 223 9.49 10.03 -8.05
C PHE A 223 8.55 9.31 -9.00
N TYR A 224 8.40 8.01 -8.77
CA TYR A 224 7.59 7.12 -9.58
C TYR A 224 6.63 6.34 -8.69
N ARG A 225 5.52 5.89 -9.27
CA ARG A 225 4.59 4.94 -8.63
C ARG A 225 3.85 4.14 -9.69
N LEU A 226 3.33 2.98 -9.29
CA LEU A 226 2.45 2.17 -10.11
C LEU A 226 1.03 2.78 -10.11
N MET A 227 0.50 2.96 -11.30
CA MET A 227 -0.89 3.34 -11.52
C MET A 227 -1.61 2.25 -12.30
N PHE A 228 -2.78 1.85 -11.82
CA PHE A 228 -3.68 0.97 -12.55
C PHE A 228 -4.72 1.79 -13.31
N VAL A 229 -5.01 1.41 -14.55
CA VAL A 229 -6.04 2.04 -15.37
C VAL A 229 -6.93 0.98 -15.96
N HIS A 230 -8.23 1.06 -15.66
CA HIS A 230 -9.18 0.13 -16.25
C HIS A 230 -9.41 0.47 -17.73
N ARG A 231 -9.06 -0.45 -18.63
CA ARG A 231 -8.98 -0.24 -20.08
C ARG A 231 -10.27 0.28 -20.71
N TYR A 232 -11.42 -0.22 -20.25
CA TYR A 232 -12.71 0.10 -20.88
C TYR A 232 -13.45 1.27 -20.22
N THR A 233 -13.12 1.64 -18.98
CA THR A 233 -13.74 2.80 -18.32
C THR A 233 -12.83 4.02 -18.25
N GLY A 234 -11.52 3.83 -18.42
CA GLY A 234 -10.51 4.86 -18.23
C GLY A 234 -10.34 5.35 -16.79
N LYS A 235 -10.95 4.67 -15.80
CA LYS A 235 -10.77 4.97 -14.37
C LYS A 235 -9.34 4.63 -13.95
N GLN A 236 -8.76 5.50 -13.14
CA GLN A 236 -7.34 5.47 -12.75
C GLN A 236 -7.21 5.30 -11.25
N PHE A 237 -6.29 4.45 -10.82
CA PHE A 237 -6.04 4.11 -9.44
C PHE A 237 -4.52 4.14 -9.18
N SER A 238 -4.01 5.28 -8.69
CA SER A 238 -2.58 5.45 -8.39
C SER A 238 -2.27 5.67 -6.92
N GLN A 239 -3.28 5.99 -6.10
CA GLN A 239 -3.13 6.20 -4.66
C GLN A 239 -3.47 4.92 -3.90
N THR A 240 -2.68 3.88 -4.10
CA THR A 240 -2.88 2.58 -3.42
C THR A 240 -1.81 2.39 -2.36
N SER A 241 -2.13 1.73 -1.24
CA SER A 241 -1.11 1.33 -0.26
C SER A 241 -0.18 0.23 -0.78
N LEU A 242 -0.51 -0.37 -1.93
CA LEU A 242 0.29 -1.38 -2.62
C LEU A 242 1.48 -0.76 -3.36
N SER A 243 1.36 0.48 -3.83
CA SER A 243 2.43 1.20 -4.50
C SER A 243 2.80 2.44 -3.72
N THR A 244 3.96 2.39 -3.06
CA THR A 244 4.59 3.56 -2.47
C THR A 244 5.19 4.46 -3.56
N ILE A 245 5.58 5.67 -3.16
CA ILE A 245 6.29 6.60 -4.02
C ILE A 245 7.78 6.28 -3.92
N VAL A 246 8.39 5.92 -5.05
CA VAL A 246 9.76 5.40 -5.13
C VAL A 246 10.62 6.33 -5.97
N ASP A 247 11.92 6.34 -5.74
CA ASP A 247 12.89 7.20 -6.43
C ASP A 247 13.30 6.67 -7.83
N HIS A 248 13.14 5.37 -8.06
CA HIS A 248 13.55 4.70 -9.28
C HIS A 248 12.41 3.97 -9.96
N LYS A 249 12.25 4.16 -11.27
CA LYS A 249 11.20 3.50 -12.05
C LYS A 249 11.34 1.97 -12.09
N HIS A 250 12.58 1.46 -11.96
CA HIS A 250 12.86 0.02 -11.95
C HIS A 250 12.12 -0.71 -10.82
N GLU A 251 11.91 -0.04 -9.68
CA GLU A 251 11.09 -0.55 -8.58
C GLU A 251 9.63 -0.71 -8.99
N VAL A 252 9.08 0.24 -9.74
CA VAL A 252 7.72 0.15 -10.28
C VAL A 252 7.57 -0.99 -11.29
N HIS A 253 8.59 -1.21 -12.13
CA HIS A 253 8.59 -2.34 -13.07
C HIS A 253 8.65 -3.69 -12.33
N ALA A 254 9.52 -3.83 -11.33
CA ALA A 254 9.62 -5.03 -10.51
C ALA A 254 8.35 -5.28 -9.69
N LEU A 255 7.73 -4.24 -9.15
CA LEU A 255 6.43 -4.33 -8.48
C LEU A 255 5.35 -4.87 -9.44
N TRP A 256 5.28 -4.35 -10.66
CA TRP A 256 4.33 -4.84 -11.65
C TRP A 256 4.61 -6.28 -12.09
N ASP A 257 5.87 -6.66 -12.24
CA ASP A 257 6.29 -8.05 -12.50
C ASP A 257 5.85 -8.99 -11.38
N MET A 258 6.13 -8.62 -10.12
CA MET A 258 5.72 -9.33 -8.91
C MET A 258 4.21 -9.52 -8.85
N LEU A 259 3.43 -8.47 -9.09
CA LEU A 259 1.97 -8.56 -9.04
C LEU A 259 1.39 -9.44 -10.13
N GLN A 260 1.96 -9.41 -11.34
CA GLN A 260 1.51 -10.30 -12.39
C GLN A 260 1.87 -11.76 -12.09
N ARG A 261 3.07 -12.04 -11.57
CA ARG A 261 3.46 -13.40 -11.13
C ARG A 261 2.57 -13.89 -9.99
N TYR A 262 2.18 -12.99 -9.08
CA TYR A 262 1.20 -13.30 -8.04
C TYR A 262 -0.18 -13.62 -8.62
N MET A 263 -0.63 -12.95 -9.66
CA MET A 263 -1.93 -13.24 -10.29
C MET A 263 -1.89 -14.45 -11.23
N ASP A 264 -0.72 -14.79 -11.79
CA ASP A 264 -0.55 -15.89 -12.73
C ASP A 264 -0.48 -17.23 -12.00
N VAL A 265 -1.51 -18.07 -12.16
CA VAL A 265 -1.59 -19.37 -11.50
C VAL A 265 -0.63 -20.42 -12.08
N SER A 266 -0.05 -20.16 -13.26
CA SER A 266 0.99 -21.00 -13.86
C SER A 266 2.38 -20.76 -13.26
N GLN A 267 2.57 -19.63 -12.56
CA GLN A 267 3.82 -19.28 -11.88
C GLN A 267 3.69 -19.52 -10.37
N PRO A 268 4.77 -19.91 -9.67
CA PRO A 268 4.77 -19.87 -8.20
C PRO A 268 4.59 -18.43 -7.72
N MET A 269 4.00 -18.27 -6.53
CA MET A 269 3.88 -16.95 -5.92
C MET A 269 5.27 -16.30 -5.75
N PRO A 270 5.35 -14.97 -5.86
CA PRO A 270 6.58 -14.23 -5.55
C PRO A 270 7.17 -14.60 -4.20
N ASP A 271 8.49 -14.74 -4.13
CA ASP A 271 9.19 -15.08 -2.88
C ASP A 271 9.46 -13.80 -2.08
N VAL A 272 8.41 -13.29 -1.45
CA VAL A 272 8.45 -12.08 -0.63
C VAL A 272 8.02 -12.37 0.82
N PRO A 273 8.55 -11.62 1.82
CA PRO A 273 8.30 -11.84 3.24
C PRO A 273 6.81 -11.91 3.60
N ARG A 274 5.98 -11.09 2.96
CA ARG A 274 4.54 -11.05 3.22
C ARG A 274 3.80 -12.34 2.82
N LEU A 275 4.28 -13.03 1.79
CA LEU A 275 3.63 -14.25 1.28
C LEU A 275 4.22 -15.53 1.88
N GLU A 276 5.41 -15.45 2.50
CA GLU A 276 6.11 -16.59 3.08
C GLU A 276 5.21 -17.52 3.92
N PRO A 277 4.36 -17.03 4.85
CA PRO A 277 3.55 -17.91 5.69
C PRO A 277 2.51 -18.73 4.92
N PHE A 278 2.15 -18.33 3.70
CA PHE A 278 1.05 -18.90 2.92
C PHE A 278 1.53 -19.71 1.71
N ARG A 279 2.84 -19.75 1.42
CA ARG A 279 3.41 -20.42 0.24
C ARG A 279 2.99 -21.89 0.11
N HIS A 280 2.97 -22.61 1.22
CA HIS A 280 2.57 -24.02 1.28
C HIS A 280 1.07 -24.28 1.01
N LEU A 281 0.24 -23.24 1.00
CA LEU A 281 -1.21 -23.34 0.76
C LEU A 281 -1.58 -23.19 -0.71
N ASP A 282 -0.71 -22.60 -1.54
CA ASP A 282 -0.91 -22.52 -2.99
C ASP A 282 -0.28 -23.75 -3.66
N PRO A 283 -1.04 -24.55 -4.45
CA PRO A 283 -0.53 -25.81 -4.98
C PRO A 283 0.63 -25.62 -5.96
N THR A 284 0.57 -24.64 -6.87
CA THR A 284 1.65 -24.33 -7.80
C THR A 284 2.93 -23.94 -7.06
N THR A 285 2.79 -23.12 -6.02
CA THR A 285 3.92 -22.68 -5.18
C THR A 285 4.47 -23.82 -4.33
N ALA A 286 3.62 -24.64 -3.71
CA ALA A 286 4.03 -25.75 -2.88
C ALA A 286 4.82 -26.81 -3.67
N GLU A 287 4.38 -27.12 -4.90
CA GLU A 287 5.11 -28.03 -5.79
C GLU A 287 6.48 -27.44 -6.19
N HIS A 288 6.53 -26.15 -6.50
CA HIS A 288 7.77 -25.45 -6.82
C HIS A 288 8.74 -25.46 -5.63
N ASP A 289 8.29 -25.09 -4.44
CA ASP A 289 9.10 -25.01 -3.23
C ASP A 289 9.61 -26.40 -2.80
N GLN A 290 8.81 -27.45 -2.99
CA GLN A 290 9.24 -28.83 -2.74
C GLN A 290 10.36 -29.27 -3.70
N LYS A 291 10.29 -28.85 -4.98
CA LYS A 291 11.32 -29.16 -5.99
C LYS A 291 12.63 -28.40 -5.75
N THR A 292 12.55 -27.14 -5.31
CA THR A 292 13.72 -26.29 -5.07
C THR A 292 14.31 -26.47 -3.68
N GLY A 293 13.59 -27.09 -2.74
CA GLY A 293 14.03 -27.26 -1.36
C GLY A 293 14.01 -25.95 -0.57
N ARG A 294 13.07 -25.05 -0.91
CA ARG A 294 12.99 -23.70 -0.34
C ARG A 294 12.62 -23.73 1.16
N GLU A 295 13.40 -23.04 2.00
CA GLU A 295 13.16 -23.01 3.46
C GLU A 295 11.86 -22.26 3.87
N PRO A 296 10.91 -22.87 4.61
CA PRO A 296 9.62 -22.22 4.92
C PRO A 296 9.67 -20.93 5.77
N ARG A 297 10.81 -20.61 6.41
CA ARG A 297 10.99 -19.44 7.30
C ARG A 297 12.14 -18.51 6.91
N TYR A 298 12.65 -18.62 5.68
CA TYR A 298 13.82 -17.86 5.23
C TYR A 298 13.76 -16.36 5.52
N TRP A 299 12.76 -15.61 5.06
CA TRP A 299 12.69 -14.16 5.27
C TRP A 299 12.58 -13.78 6.74
N ARG A 300 11.91 -14.60 7.56
CA ARG A 300 11.77 -14.36 9.00
C ARG A 300 13.06 -14.63 9.78
N ASP A 301 13.84 -15.61 9.33
CA ASP A 301 15.05 -16.05 10.04
C ASP A 301 16.36 -15.50 9.39
N LEU A 302 16.24 -14.80 8.26
CA LEU A 302 17.32 -14.14 7.51
C LEU A 302 17.91 -12.95 8.28
N ASP A 303 19.24 -12.85 8.34
CA ASP A 303 19.91 -11.60 8.72
C ASP A 303 19.80 -10.59 7.58
N LEU A 304 18.90 -9.62 7.73
CA LEU A 304 18.59 -8.65 6.69
C LEU A 304 19.79 -7.74 6.37
N GLU A 305 20.63 -7.41 7.36
CA GLU A 305 21.77 -6.51 7.15
C GLU A 305 22.93 -7.20 6.44
N GLU A 306 23.11 -8.50 6.70
CA GLU A 306 24.02 -9.33 5.91
C GLU A 306 23.49 -9.54 4.49
N TRP A 307 22.19 -9.86 4.35
CA TRP A 307 21.55 -10.04 3.05
C TRP A 307 21.65 -8.80 2.16
N LYS A 308 21.35 -7.60 2.68
CA LYS A 308 21.49 -6.33 1.95
C LYS A 308 22.89 -6.10 1.38
N LYS A 309 23.94 -6.59 2.05
CA LYS A 309 25.33 -6.46 1.62
C LYS A 309 25.75 -7.51 0.58
N GLY A 310 25.15 -8.69 0.62
CA GLY A 310 25.40 -9.80 -0.29
C GLY A 310 24.33 -9.89 -1.38
N ASP A 311 23.43 -10.87 -1.23
CA ASP A 311 22.41 -11.22 -2.22
C ASP A 311 21.46 -10.06 -2.54
N GLY A 312 21.12 -9.24 -1.55
CA GLY A 312 20.31 -8.04 -1.74
C GLY A 312 20.97 -7.00 -2.65
N ALA A 313 22.29 -6.80 -2.55
CA ALA A 313 23.01 -5.92 -3.46
C ALA A 313 23.06 -6.49 -4.88
N ALA A 314 23.22 -7.81 -5.02
CA ALA A 314 23.13 -8.48 -6.31
C ALA A 314 21.71 -8.40 -6.91
N HIS A 315 20.68 -8.52 -6.08
CA HIS A 315 19.28 -8.38 -6.46
C HIS A 315 18.94 -6.96 -6.93
N LEU A 316 19.36 -5.95 -6.18
CA LEU A 316 19.22 -4.54 -6.58
C LEU A 316 19.94 -4.28 -7.91
N LYS A 317 21.16 -4.80 -8.07
CA LYS A 317 21.92 -4.68 -9.31
C LYS A 317 21.17 -5.34 -10.47
N ALA A 318 20.66 -6.56 -10.29
CA ALA A 318 19.89 -7.27 -11.30
C ALA A 318 18.64 -6.48 -11.69
N GLN A 319 17.93 -5.91 -10.72
CA GLN A 319 16.76 -5.06 -10.97
C GLN A 319 17.08 -3.80 -11.78
N MET A 320 18.21 -3.14 -11.49
CA MET A 320 18.65 -1.94 -12.20
C MET A 320 19.17 -2.24 -13.61
N GLU A 321 19.90 -3.33 -13.78
CA GLU A 321 20.52 -3.71 -15.06
C GLU A 321 19.57 -4.45 -16.01
N TYR A 322 18.44 -4.97 -15.49
CA TYR A 322 17.46 -5.68 -16.31
C TYR A 322 16.89 -4.77 -17.42
N PRO A 323 16.83 -5.25 -18.69
CA PRO A 323 16.40 -4.44 -19.81
C PRO A 323 14.87 -4.37 -19.90
N TRP A 324 14.22 -3.69 -18.93
CA TRP A 324 12.76 -3.57 -18.81
C TRP A 324 12.06 -3.10 -20.09
N SER A 325 12.72 -2.26 -20.90
CA SER A 325 12.19 -1.77 -22.18
C SER A 325 12.12 -2.82 -23.30
N ARG A 326 12.78 -3.97 -23.14
CA ARG A 326 12.76 -5.07 -24.13
C ARG A 326 11.63 -6.07 -23.89
N GLN A 327 10.93 -5.98 -22.76
CA GLN A 327 9.83 -6.88 -22.45
C GLN A 327 8.71 -6.79 -23.48
N ARG A 328 8.23 -7.95 -23.92
CA ARG A 328 7.18 -8.05 -24.93
C ARG A 328 5.83 -8.25 -24.27
N CYS A 329 4.92 -7.29 -24.47
CA CYS A 329 3.56 -7.42 -23.98
C CYS A 329 2.79 -8.51 -24.77
N GLN A 330 2.49 -9.64 -24.12
CA GLN A 330 1.72 -10.75 -24.70
C GLN A 330 0.24 -10.39 -24.90
N LEU A 331 -0.24 -9.42 -24.12
CA LEU A 331 -1.62 -8.93 -24.17
C LEU A 331 -1.90 -8.06 -25.40
N THR A 332 -0.98 -7.18 -25.78
CA THR A 332 -1.19 -6.19 -26.85
C THR A 332 -1.61 -6.84 -28.19
N PRO A 333 -1.01 -7.96 -28.65
CA PRO A 333 -1.44 -8.66 -29.85
C PRO A 333 -2.86 -9.24 -29.81
N GLN A 334 -3.48 -9.38 -28.63
CA GLN A 334 -4.83 -9.96 -28.49
C GLN A 334 -5.95 -8.93 -28.51
N LEU A 335 -5.61 -7.64 -28.46
CA LEU A 335 -6.58 -6.55 -28.44
C LEU A 335 -7.22 -6.34 -29.83
N GLY A 336 -8.52 -6.08 -29.84
CA GLY A 336 -9.29 -5.77 -31.05
C GLY A 336 -9.74 -6.98 -31.87
N LYS A 337 -9.51 -8.21 -31.37
CA LYS A 337 -9.85 -9.45 -32.10
C LYS A 337 -11.29 -9.92 -31.88
N VAL A 338 -11.98 -9.40 -30.87
CA VAL A 338 -13.35 -9.79 -30.50
C VAL A 338 -14.16 -8.55 -30.15
N GLU A 339 -15.47 -8.56 -30.40
CA GLU A 339 -16.36 -7.48 -30.00
C GLU A 339 -16.67 -7.50 -28.49
N MET A 340 -17.00 -6.34 -27.93
CA MET A 340 -17.28 -6.19 -26.49
C MET A 340 -18.45 -7.07 -26.01
N ALA A 341 -19.49 -7.23 -26.83
CA ALA A 341 -20.65 -8.05 -26.48
C ALA A 341 -20.26 -9.52 -26.29
N THR A 342 -19.59 -10.10 -27.28
CA THR A 342 -19.08 -11.48 -27.24
C THR A 342 -18.10 -11.71 -26.09
N TYR A 343 -17.24 -10.72 -25.80
CA TYR A 343 -16.32 -10.81 -24.67
C TYR A 343 -17.06 -10.89 -23.33
N ARG A 344 -18.11 -10.07 -23.13
CA ARG A 344 -18.92 -10.10 -21.91
C ARG A 344 -19.72 -11.37 -21.74
N GLU A 345 -20.26 -11.93 -22.82
CA GLU A 345 -20.93 -13.23 -22.79
C GLU A 345 -19.98 -14.35 -22.33
N ARG A 346 -18.73 -14.34 -22.80
CA ARG A 346 -17.70 -15.29 -22.36
C ARG A 346 -17.34 -15.12 -20.89
N GLN A 347 -17.24 -13.88 -20.40
CA GLN A 347 -16.99 -13.59 -18.99
C GLN A 347 -18.12 -14.13 -18.11
N GLN A 348 -19.38 -13.82 -18.47
CA GLN A 348 -20.55 -14.33 -17.73
C GLN A 348 -20.63 -15.85 -17.72
N ALA A 349 -20.25 -16.51 -18.83
CA ALA A 349 -20.19 -17.96 -18.90
C ALA A 349 -19.03 -18.57 -18.10
N ALA A 350 -17.95 -17.82 -17.85
CA ALA A 350 -16.84 -18.27 -17.02
C ALA A 350 -17.10 -18.09 -15.52
N GLU A 351 -17.96 -17.13 -15.15
CA GLU A 351 -18.39 -16.86 -13.77
C GLU A 351 -19.53 -17.77 -13.29
N ALA A 352 -20.30 -18.36 -14.22
CA ALA A 352 -21.41 -19.28 -13.96
C ALA A 352 -20.95 -20.73 -13.80
#